data_AF-A0A368FVI1-F1
#
_entry.id   AF-A0A368FVI1-F1
#
_cell.length_a   1.000
_cell.length_b   1.000
_cell.length_c   1.000
_cell.angle_alpha   90.00
_cell.angle_beta   90.00
_cell.angle_gamma   90.00
#
_symmetry.space_group_name_H-M   'P 1'
#
loop_
_entity.id
_entity.type
_entity.pdbx_description
1 polymer ?
#
loop_
_entity_poly.entity_id
_entity_poly.type
_entity_poly.pdbx_seq_one_letter_code
_entity_poly.pdbx_strand_id
1 'polypeptide(L)'
;MSVSGKEDVYESEDLPESEQFIKGFHSRSNEEASDKENIELIHIDIDAARNRFKDRTLNTRDVDFSDSIAKRHGKSYGSSQYVLEIVGKEYGEPETAEQRFNRISCEIDELAQQLKDESVKPTLIVNESSLADLADELKAVKVSKSSGSGLPPSGKETFTPNVDKSANAKLFFTFFMYFQLLSLEQRVRRIESLVGSFDPSRQSIADSVEDISMWQAAYLDS
;
A
#
# COMPACT_ATOMS: atom_id res chain seq x y z
N MET A 1 72.16 -18.29 19.93
CA MET A 1 71.22 -17.15 19.84
C MET A 1 69.82 -17.75 19.76
N SER A 2 69.09 -17.74 20.87
CA SER A 2 67.73 -18.29 20.92
C SER A 2 66.76 -17.20 20.51
N VAL A 3 66.27 -17.25 19.27
CA VAL A 3 65.14 -16.45 18.82
C VAL A 3 63.87 -17.10 19.36
N SER A 4 63.46 -16.68 20.56
CA SER A 4 62.06 -16.82 20.99
C SER A 4 61.24 -15.78 20.23
N GLY A 5 60.98 -16.07 18.96
CA GLY A 5 59.99 -15.34 18.18
C GLY A 5 58.61 -15.83 18.60
N LYS A 6 57.74 -14.92 19.03
CA LYS A 6 56.32 -15.24 19.12
C LYS A 6 55.82 -15.47 17.70
N GLU A 7 54.91 -16.42 17.54
CA GLU A 7 54.33 -16.76 16.24
C GLU A 7 53.74 -15.50 15.60
N ASP A 8 54.16 -15.18 14.37
CA ASP A 8 53.73 -13.98 13.64
C ASP A 8 52.26 -14.10 13.18
N VAL A 9 51.68 -15.29 13.27
CA VAL A 9 50.31 -15.61 12.86
C VAL A 9 49.52 -16.04 14.08
N TYR A 10 48.52 -15.24 14.45
CA TYR A 10 47.54 -15.57 15.48
C TYR A 10 46.22 -15.89 14.80
N GLU A 11 45.95 -17.17 14.59
CA GLU A 11 44.65 -17.67 14.12
C GLU A 11 43.80 -18.09 15.33
N SER A 12 42.49 -17.89 15.25
CA SER A 12 41.56 -18.55 16.17
C SER A 12 41.53 -20.04 15.86
N GLU A 13 41.44 -20.90 16.88
CA GLU A 13 41.13 -22.31 16.64
C GLU A 13 39.76 -22.41 15.95
N ASP A 14 39.76 -22.68 14.65
CA ASP A 14 38.54 -22.87 13.88
C ASP A 14 37.85 -24.14 14.39
N LEU A 15 36.62 -23.96 14.89
CA LEU A 15 35.77 -25.08 15.26
C LEU A 15 35.54 -25.96 14.02
N PRO A 16 35.58 -27.30 14.17
CA PRO A 16 35.34 -28.21 13.06
C PRO A 16 34.01 -27.87 12.38
N GLU A 17 33.96 -27.91 11.04
CA GLU A 17 32.78 -27.52 10.25
C GLU A 17 31.49 -28.20 10.73
N SER A 18 31.59 -29.44 11.25
CA SER A 18 30.48 -30.21 11.83
C SER A 18 29.82 -29.54 13.04
N GLU A 19 30.56 -28.77 13.85
CA GLU A 19 30.04 -28.06 15.02
C GLU A 19 29.47 -26.67 14.67
N GLN A 20 29.86 -26.09 13.53
CA GLN A 20 29.33 -24.81 13.06
C GLN A 20 27.85 -24.91 12.61
N PHE A 21 27.48 -26.02 11.96
CA PHE A 21 26.10 -26.27 11.52
C PHE A 21 25.12 -26.48 12.70
N ILE A 22 25.59 -27.14 13.77
CA ILE A 22 24.78 -27.40 14.97
C ILE A 22 24.40 -26.08 15.65
N LYS A 23 25.31 -25.10 15.68
CA LYS A 23 25.06 -23.78 16.28
C LYS A 23 24.02 -22.97 15.49
N GLY A 24 24.06 -23.00 14.16
CA GLY A 24 23.11 -22.27 13.30
C GLY A 24 21.68 -22.85 13.32
N PHE A 25 21.53 -24.17 13.43
CA PHE A 25 20.22 -24.83 13.39
C PHE A 25 19.53 -24.89 14.77
N HIS A 26 20.30 -25.06 15.85
CA HIS A 26 19.75 -25.12 17.21
C HIS A 26 19.54 -23.75 17.86
N SER A 27 20.29 -22.70 17.49
CA SER A 27 20.05 -21.35 18.05
C SER A 27 18.70 -20.76 17.66
N ARG A 28 18.12 -21.16 16.52
CA ARG A 28 16.84 -20.58 16.07
C ARG A 28 15.60 -21.31 16.60
N SER A 29 15.76 -22.51 17.16
CA SER A 29 14.64 -23.36 17.56
C SER A 29 14.43 -23.48 19.07
N ASN A 30 15.44 -23.15 19.89
CA ASN A 30 15.41 -23.43 21.33
C ASN A 30 15.22 -22.21 22.25
N GLU A 31 15.24 -20.97 21.75
CA GLU A 31 15.01 -19.77 22.58
C GLU A 31 13.53 -19.45 22.86
N GLU A 32 12.57 -20.11 22.22
CA GLU A 32 11.13 -19.75 22.30
C GLU A 32 10.28 -20.67 23.18
N ALA A 33 10.84 -21.44 24.11
CA ALA A 33 10.00 -22.30 24.97
C ALA A 33 9.19 -21.49 26.01
N SER A 34 9.66 -20.31 26.42
CA SER A 34 9.01 -19.51 27.47
C SER A 34 7.93 -18.55 26.97
N ASP A 35 7.92 -18.19 25.68
CA ASP A 35 6.95 -17.25 25.10
C ASP A 35 5.73 -17.95 24.47
N LYS A 36 5.71 -19.29 24.44
CA LYS A 36 4.64 -20.09 23.82
C LYS A 36 3.39 -20.28 24.67
N GLU A 37 3.38 -19.87 25.95
CA GLU A 37 2.20 -20.03 26.81
C GLU A 37 1.03 -19.15 26.37
N ASN A 38 1.30 -18.03 25.69
CA ASN A 38 0.29 -17.08 25.20
C ASN A 38 0.20 -16.99 23.66
N ILE A 39 0.87 -17.88 22.93
CA ILE A 39 0.93 -17.84 21.46
C ILE A 39 0.40 -19.15 20.89
N GLU A 40 -0.68 -19.08 20.12
CA GLU A 40 -1.17 -20.20 19.33
C GLU A 40 -0.48 -20.22 17.95
N LEU A 41 0.23 -21.30 17.67
CA LEU A 41 0.84 -21.53 16.36
C LEU A 41 -0.17 -22.21 15.43
N ILE A 42 -0.73 -21.43 14.50
CA ILE A 42 -1.70 -21.94 13.52
C ILE A 42 -0.95 -22.43 12.28
N HIS A 43 -1.14 -23.71 11.92
CA HIS A 43 -0.65 -24.25 10.66
C HIS A 43 -1.53 -23.78 9.50
N ILE A 44 -0.91 -23.14 8.49
CA ILE A 44 -1.60 -22.61 7.32
C ILE A 44 -1.33 -23.54 6.13
N ASP A 45 -2.37 -24.23 5.69
CA ASP A 45 -2.37 -24.96 4.42
C ASP A 45 -2.90 -24.05 3.30
N ILE A 46 -2.01 -23.70 2.36
CA ILE A 46 -2.31 -22.82 1.23
C ILE A 46 -3.33 -23.47 0.29
N ASP A 47 -3.25 -24.77 0.07
CA ASP A 47 -4.16 -25.48 -0.84
C ASP A 47 -5.56 -25.60 -0.23
N ALA A 48 -5.65 -25.88 1.07
CA ALA A 48 -6.91 -25.85 1.79
C ALA A 48 -7.52 -24.45 1.81
N ALA A 49 -6.72 -23.40 2.07
CA ALA A 49 -7.19 -22.02 2.04
C ALA A 49 -7.69 -21.62 0.64
N ARG A 50 -6.92 -21.94 -0.41
CA ARG A 50 -7.30 -21.68 -1.80
C ARG A 50 -8.62 -22.35 -2.14
N ASN A 51 -8.82 -23.62 -1.77
CA ASN A 51 -10.07 -24.33 -2.01
C ASN A 51 -11.26 -23.72 -1.25
N ARG A 52 -11.04 -23.19 -0.03
CA ARG A 52 -12.09 -22.51 0.74
C ARG A 52 -12.59 -21.21 0.07
N PHE A 53 -11.71 -20.48 -0.60
CA PHE A 53 -12.03 -19.16 -1.16
C PHE A 53 -12.16 -19.11 -2.69
N LYS A 54 -11.86 -20.20 -3.41
CA LYS A 54 -11.83 -20.27 -4.88
C LYS A 54 -13.07 -19.65 -5.57
N ASP A 55 -14.25 -19.89 -5.02
CA ASP A 55 -15.52 -19.46 -5.62
C ASP A 55 -16.17 -18.28 -4.86
N ARG A 56 -15.41 -17.62 -3.97
CA ARG A 56 -15.88 -16.46 -3.21
C ARG A 56 -15.43 -15.18 -3.92
N THR A 57 -16.38 -14.31 -4.23
CA THR A 57 -16.11 -12.98 -4.81
C THR A 57 -16.50 -11.89 -3.82
N LEU A 58 -15.76 -10.78 -3.85
CA LEU A 58 -16.04 -9.60 -3.03
C LEU A 58 -16.79 -8.56 -3.86
N ASN A 59 -17.83 -7.96 -3.28
CA ASN A 59 -18.49 -6.79 -3.87
C ASN A 59 -17.78 -5.53 -3.40
N THR A 60 -17.25 -4.74 -4.33
CA THR A 60 -16.53 -3.50 -4.05
C THR A 60 -17.27 -2.25 -4.54
N ARG A 61 -18.55 -2.36 -4.90
CA ARG A 61 -19.31 -1.25 -5.52
C ARG A 61 -19.51 -0.06 -4.59
N ASP A 62 -19.60 -0.32 -3.29
CA ASP A 62 -19.89 0.69 -2.27
C ASP A 62 -18.68 0.96 -1.36
N VAL A 63 -17.47 0.61 -1.82
CA VAL A 63 -16.23 0.90 -1.10
C VAL A 63 -15.72 2.26 -1.55
N ASP A 64 -16.08 3.29 -0.80
CA ASP A 64 -15.54 4.63 -0.96
C ASP A 64 -14.75 5.04 0.28
N PHE A 65 -13.53 5.54 0.08
CA PHE A 65 -12.66 6.07 1.12
C PHE A 65 -12.72 7.61 1.21
N SER A 66 -13.67 8.24 0.49
CA SER A 66 -13.90 9.68 0.51
C SER A 66 -14.59 10.17 1.79
N ASP A 67 -15.04 9.25 2.65
CA ASP A 67 -15.52 9.58 3.99
C ASP A 67 -14.44 10.37 4.73
N SER A 68 -14.79 11.61 5.11
CA SER A 68 -13.89 12.48 5.82
C SER A 68 -13.56 11.89 7.19
N ILE A 69 -12.32 11.42 7.37
CA ILE A 69 -11.79 11.00 8.68
C ILE A 69 -11.57 12.19 9.62
N ALA A 70 -11.72 13.42 9.13
CA ALA A 70 -11.72 14.59 9.97
C ALA A 70 -12.89 14.48 10.96
N LYS A 71 -12.58 14.53 12.26
CA LYS A 71 -13.57 14.65 13.33
C LYS A 71 -14.57 15.73 12.91
N ARG A 72 -15.82 15.35 12.61
CA ARG A 72 -16.89 16.34 12.47
C ARG A 72 -16.88 17.11 13.79
N HIS A 73 -16.47 18.38 13.73
CA HIS A 73 -16.56 19.25 14.88
C HIS A 73 -18.04 19.27 15.26
N GLY A 74 -18.37 18.69 16.42
CA GLY A 74 -19.73 18.70 16.90
C GLY A 74 -20.19 20.15 16.93
N LYS A 75 -21.41 20.41 16.45
CA LYS A 75 -22.13 21.67 16.68
C LYS A 75 -22.47 21.76 18.17
N SER A 76 -21.44 21.80 19.00
CA SER A 76 -21.52 22.17 20.39
C SER A 76 -21.49 23.69 20.44
N TYR A 77 -22.35 24.25 21.27
CA TYR A 77 -22.26 25.66 21.61
C TYR A 77 -20.96 25.87 22.39
N GLY A 78 -19.94 26.46 21.76
CA GLY A 78 -18.72 26.86 22.47
C GLY A 78 -17.37 26.45 21.83
N SER A 79 -17.21 26.56 20.52
CA SER A 79 -15.87 26.65 19.92
C SER A 79 -15.67 28.05 19.34
N SER A 80 -14.62 28.72 19.78
CA SER A 80 -14.20 30.09 19.45
C SER A 80 -13.80 30.31 17.98
N GLN A 81 -14.40 29.59 17.03
CA GLN A 81 -14.06 29.61 15.60
C GLN A 81 -15.07 30.33 14.72
N TYR A 82 -16.21 30.77 15.26
CA TYR A 82 -17.05 31.78 14.60
C TYR A 82 -16.77 33.14 15.23
N VAL A 83 -15.50 33.53 15.28
CA VAL A 83 -15.23 34.97 15.19
C VAL A 83 -15.58 35.30 13.75
N LEU A 84 -16.62 36.09 13.54
CA LEU A 84 -16.84 36.75 12.27
C LEU A 84 -15.61 37.66 12.08
N GLU A 85 -14.52 37.11 11.54
CA GLU A 85 -13.28 37.85 11.33
C GLU A 85 -13.52 38.81 10.16
N ILE A 86 -14.15 39.93 10.48
CA ILE A 86 -14.09 41.11 9.63
C ILE A 86 -12.72 41.69 9.90
N VAL A 87 -11.80 41.53 8.93
CA VAL A 87 -10.49 42.17 9.00
C VAL A 87 -10.75 43.68 9.04
N GLY A 88 -10.35 44.32 10.14
CA GLY A 88 -10.46 45.76 10.28
C GLY A 88 -9.66 46.47 9.20
N LYS A 89 -10.14 47.61 8.72
CA LYS A 89 -9.54 48.42 7.64
C LYS A 89 -8.05 48.79 7.86
N GLU A 90 -7.55 48.64 9.09
CA GLU A 90 -6.18 48.95 9.51
C GLU A 90 -5.23 47.74 9.57
N TYR A 91 -5.71 46.52 9.29
CA TYR A 91 -4.86 45.33 9.26
C TYR A 91 -4.23 45.16 7.87
N GLY A 92 -2.90 45.10 7.80
CA GLY A 92 -2.12 45.04 6.55
C GLY A 92 -2.09 43.68 5.84
N GLU A 93 -2.90 42.72 6.26
CA GLU A 93 -3.00 41.39 5.64
C GLU A 93 -4.13 41.34 4.60
N PRO A 94 -3.94 40.68 3.44
CA PRO A 94 -4.98 40.57 2.43
C PRO A 94 -6.11 39.64 2.89
N GLU A 95 -7.35 40.11 2.79
CA GLU A 95 -8.54 39.35 3.18
C GLU A 95 -8.70 38.04 2.40
N THR A 96 -9.02 36.96 3.13
CA THR A 96 -9.47 35.70 2.52
C THR A 96 -10.85 35.87 1.85
N ALA A 97 -11.18 34.99 0.91
CA ALA A 97 -12.45 35.06 0.19
C ALA A 97 -13.69 34.93 1.09
N GLU A 98 -13.59 34.16 2.18
CA GLU A 98 -14.68 34.00 3.16
C GLU A 98 -14.83 35.24 4.06
N GLN A 99 -13.73 35.83 4.50
CA GLN A 99 -13.75 37.09 5.26
C GLN A 99 -14.32 38.24 4.41
N ARG A 100 -13.91 38.34 3.13
CA ARG A 100 -14.47 39.31 2.18
C ARG A 100 -15.97 39.11 1.96
N PHE A 101 -16.43 37.86 1.87
CA PHE A 101 -17.88 37.56 1.78
C PHE A 101 -18.64 38.07 3.01
N ASN A 102 -18.14 37.80 4.22
CA ASN A 102 -18.79 38.23 5.45
C ASN A 102 -18.85 39.77 5.55
N ARG A 103 -17.75 40.46 5.21
CA ARG A 103 -17.73 41.94 5.19
C ARG A 103 -18.77 42.50 4.23
N ILE A 104 -18.82 42.02 2.99
CA ILE A 104 -19.79 42.51 1.98
C ILE A 104 -21.23 42.24 2.43
N SER A 105 -21.50 41.09 3.06
CA SER A 105 -22.83 40.79 3.62
C SER A 105 -23.23 41.82 4.67
N CYS A 106 -22.32 42.18 5.58
CA CYS A 106 -22.57 43.21 6.58
C CYS A 106 -22.74 44.60 5.95
N GLU A 107 -21.91 44.97 4.98
CA GLU A 107 -22.02 46.26 4.27
C GLU A 107 -23.38 46.41 3.55
N ILE A 108 -23.90 45.34 2.94
CA ILE A 108 -25.21 45.36 2.28
C ILE A 108 -26.35 45.51 3.31
N ASP A 109 -26.26 44.82 4.45
CA ASP A 109 -27.25 44.93 5.53
C ASP A 109 -27.24 46.35 6.15
N GLU A 110 -26.05 46.93 6.35
CA GLU A 110 -25.88 48.32 6.82
C GLU A 110 -26.47 49.32 5.82
N LEU A 111 -26.22 49.16 4.52
CA LEU A 111 -26.81 50.00 3.47
C LEU A 111 -28.33 49.87 3.42
N ALA A 112 -28.87 48.67 3.59
CA ALA A 112 -30.31 48.44 3.66
C ALA A 112 -30.93 49.12 4.89
N GLN A 113 -30.22 49.16 6.01
CA GLN A 113 -30.66 49.88 7.22
C GLN A 113 -30.60 51.40 7.03
N GLN A 114 -29.51 51.92 6.44
CA GLN A 114 -29.37 53.35 6.13
C GLN A 114 -30.48 53.84 5.20
N LEU A 115 -30.90 53.05 4.20
CA LEU A 115 -32.04 53.39 3.34
C LEU A 115 -33.38 53.46 4.07
N LYS A 116 -33.61 52.58 5.04
CA LYS A 116 -34.82 52.60 5.87
C LYS A 116 -34.84 53.86 6.73
N ASP A 117 -33.70 54.21 7.31
CA ASP A 117 -33.54 55.37 8.18
C ASP A 117 -33.52 56.71 7.39
N GLU A 118 -33.01 56.72 6.16
CA GLU A 118 -32.83 57.91 5.31
C GLU A 118 -33.99 58.16 4.33
N SER A 119 -35.07 57.37 4.42
CA SER A 119 -36.34 57.53 3.68
C SER A 119 -37.03 58.90 3.84
N VAL A 120 -36.42 59.85 4.56
CA VAL A 120 -36.83 61.24 4.76
C VAL A 120 -36.11 62.23 3.81
N LYS A 121 -35.08 61.83 3.04
CA LYS A 121 -34.37 62.74 2.11
C LYS A 121 -34.33 62.20 0.66
N PRO A 122 -34.94 62.89 -0.31
CA PRO A 122 -35.07 62.39 -1.68
C PRO A 122 -33.80 62.67 -2.50
N THR A 123 -32.74 61.90 -2.28
CA THR A 123 -31.52 61.98 -3.12
C THR A 123 -30.86 60.61 -3.36
N LEU A 124 -31.62 59.53 -3.22
CA LEU A 124 -31.09 58.17 -3.30
C LEU A 124 -31.28 57.55 -4.69
N ILE A 125 -30.14 57.29 -5.35
CA ILE A 125 -30.02 56.63 -6.67
C ILE A 125 -30.22 55.10 -6.54
N VAL A 126 -30.15 54.55 -5.33
CA VAL A 126 -30.20 53.12 -5.04
C VAL A 126 -31.59 52.75 -4.52
N ASN A 127 -32.27 51.84 -5.21
CA ASN A 127 -33.59 51.34 -4.84
C ASN A 127 -33.49 50.17 -3.84
N GLU A 128 -34.40 50.13 -2.86
CA GLU A 128 -34.48 49.06 -1.84
C GLU A 128 -34.63 47.67 -2.47
N SER A 129 -35.42 47.54 -3.54
CA SER A 129 -35.62 46.28 -4.26
C SER A 129 -34.32 45.74 -4.87
N SER A 130 -33.50 46.62 -5.44
CA SER A 130 -32.22 46.23 -6.07
C SER A 130 -31.19 45.73 -5.06
N LEU A 131 -31.24 46.23 -3.82
CA LEU A 131 -30.39 45.70 -2.74
C LEU A 131 -30.85 44.35 -2.22
N ALA A 132 -32.17 44.11 -2.20
CA ALA A 132 -32.71 42.80 -1.85
C ALA A 132 -32.27 41.73 -2.86
N ASP A 133 -32.31 42.06 -4.16
CA ASP A 133 -31.83 41.17 -5.23
C ASP A 133 -30.33 40.85 -5.06
N LEU A 134 -29.49 41.86 -4.76
CA LEU A 134 -28.07 41.66 -4.50
C LEU A 134 -27.81 40.77 -3.27
N ALA A 135 -28.60 40.92 -2.20
CA ALA A 135 -28.48 40.08 -1.01
C ALA A 135 -28.81 38.61 -1.30
N ASP A 136 -29.80 38.36 -2.14
CA ASP A 136 -30.21 37.01 -2.52
C ASP A 136 -29.23 36.34 -3.50
N GLU A 137 -28.66 37.10 -4.45
CA GLU A 137 -27.56 36.64 -5.29
C GLU A 137 -26.33 36.25 -4.44
N LEU A 138 -25.99 37.06 -3.43
CA LEU A 138 -24.87 36.79 -2.54
C LEU A 138 -25.08 35.48 -1.74
N LYS A 139 -26.31 35.24 -1.27
CA LYS A 139 -26.68 33.98 -0.61
C LYS A 139 -26.58 32.78 -1.55
N ALA A 140 -26.96 32.91 -2.81
CA ALA A 140 -26.86 31.85 -3.80
C ALA A 140 -25.41 31.45 -4.09
N VAL A 141 -24.50 32.43 -4.18
CA VAL A 141 -23.06 32.19 -4.40
C VAL A 141 -22.42 31.37 -3.26
N LYS A 142 -22.90 31.52 -2.02
CA LYS A 142 -22.44 30.71 -0.87
C LYS A 142 -22.76 29.22 -1.04
N VAL A 143 -23.88 28.88 -1.68
CA VAL A 143 -24.35 27.50 -1.86
C VAL A 143 -23.52 26.77 -2.91
N SER A 144 -23.19 27.41 -4.03
CA SER A 144 -22.47 26.81 -5.16
C SER A 144 -21.05 26.30 -4.81
N LYS A 145 -20.37 26.90 -3.83
CA LYS A 145 -19.06 26.40 -3.35
C LYS A 145 -19.14 25.07 -2.59
N SER A 146 -20.31 24.71 -2.08
CA SER A 146 -20.48 23.47 -1.30
C SER A 146 -20.80 22.24 -2.17
N SER A 147 -21.13 22.44 -3.46
CA SER A 147 -21.53 21.38 -4.39
C SER A 147 -20.47 21.19 -5.47
N GLY A 148 -19.38 20.49 -5.14
CA GLY A 148 -18.34 20.13 -6.11
C GLY A 148 -18.82 19.07 -7.11
N SER A 149 -19.08 19.48 -8.36
CA SER A 149 -19.26 18.56 -9.49
C SER A 149 -18.23 18.86 -10.59
N GLY A 150 -17.15 18.07 -10.64
CA GLY A 150 -16.19 18.07 -11.73
C GLY A 150 -16.50 16.97 -12.74
N LEU A 151 -16.78 17.35 -13.99
CA LEU A 151 -16.80 16.46 -15.16
C LEU A 151 -15.40 16.31 -15.76
N PRO A 152 -15.01 15.12 -16.29
CA PRO A 152 -13.93 15.00 -17.27
C PRO A 152 -14.45 14.66 -18.69
N PRO A 153 -13.80 15.16 -19.77
CA PRO A 153 -14.16 14.83 -21.15
C PRO A 153 -13.27 13.73 -21.80
N SER A 154 -13.94 12.85 -22.53
CA SER A 154 -13.65 12.35 -23.90
C SER A 154 -12.32 11.69 -24.28
N GLY A 155 -12.44 10.54 -24.98
CA GLY A 155 -11.57 10.19 -26.11
C GLY A 155 -10.96 8.77 -26.07
N LYS A 156 -11.59 7.78 -26.72
CA LYS A 156 -10.92 6.52 -27.09
C LYS A 156 -10.99 6.34 -28.60
N GLU A 157 -9.87 6.56 -29.26
CA GLU A 157 -9.68 6.20 -30.67
C GLU A 157 -9.44 4.70 -30.80
N THR A 158 -10.08 4.12 -31.80
CA THR A 158 -10.08 2.70 -32.13
C THR A 158 -8.86 2.38 -33.00
N PHE A 159 -7.87 1.67 -32.46
CA PHE A 159 -6.78 1.08 -33.25
C PHE A 159 -7.21 -0.29 -33.79
N THR A 160 -7.19 -0.46 -35.12
CA THR A 160 -7.32 -1.78 -35.77
C THR A 160 -5.93 -2.44 -35.84
N PRO A 161 -5.78 -3.72 -35.43
CA PRO A 161 -4.50 -4.41 -35.57
C PRO A 161 -4.40 -5.06 -36.96
N ASN A 162 -3.43 -4.61 -37.75
CA ASN A 162 -2.92 -5.33 -38.90
C ASN A 162 -2.06 -6.50 -38.38
N VAL A 163 -2.50 -7.74 -38.59
CA VAL A 163 -1.86 -8.94 -38.04
C VAL A 163 -0.82 -9.48 -39.02
N ASP A 164 0.45 -9.15 -38.76
CA ASP A 164 1.59 -9.74 -39.44
C ASP A 164 1.75 -11.22 -39.08
N LYS A 165 1.59 -12.10 -40.06
CA LYS A 165 1.72 -13.57 -39.93
C LYS A 165 3.07 -14.04 -39.34
N SER A 166 4.10 -13.20 -39.43
CA SER A 166 5.46 -13.45 -38.89
C SER A 166 5.52 -13.38 -37.35
N ALA A 167 4.73 -12.50 -36.73
CA ALA A 167 4.71 -12.35 -35.28
C ALA A 167 4.08 -13.59 -34.59
N ASN A 168 3.04 -14.15 -35.19
CA ASN A 168 2.37 -15.35 -34.68
C ASN A 168 3.27 -16.60 -34.74
N ALA A 169 4.11 -16.73 -35.77
CA ALA A 169 5.05 -17.85 -35.88
C ALA A 169 6.16 -17.77 -34.81
N LYS A 170 6.68 -16.56 -34.54
CA LYS A 170 7.64 -16.34 -33.44
C LYS A 170 7.02 -16.63 -32.08
N LEU A 171 5.80 -16.14 -31.85
CA LEU A 171 5.07 -16.38 -30.60
C LEU A 171 4.79 -17.87 -30.37
N PHE A 172 4.42 -18.59 -31.42
CA PHE A 172 4.22 -20.04 -31.35
C PHE A 172 5.53 -20.79 -31.05
N PHE A 173 6.63 -20.43 -31.71
CA PHE A 173 7.94 -21.02 -31.44
C PHE A 173 8.41 -20.76 -30.01
N THR A 174 8.24 -19.52 -29.52
CA THR A 174 8.55 -19.16 -28.14
C THR A 174 7.67 -19.95 -27.16
N PHE A 175 6.37 -20.02 -27.38
CA PHE A 175 5.45 -20.78 -26.53
C PHE A 175 5.80 -22.27 -26.48
N PHE A 176 6.13 -22.87 -27.63
CA PHE A 176 6.59 -24.25 -27.72
C PHE A 176 7.89 -24.48 -26.93
N MET A 177 8.87 -23.59 -27.07
CA MET A 177 10.13 -23.67 -26.32
C MET A 177 9.92 -23.54 -24.81
N TYR A 178 9.05 -22.61 -24.38
CA TYR A 178 8.69 -22.47 -22.96
C TYR A 178 8.00 -23.73 -22.42
N PHE A 179 7.10 -24.35 -23.19
CA PHE A 179 6.45 -25.58 -22.78
C PHE A 179 7.46 -26.73 -22.61
N GLN A 180 8.42 -26.85 -23.53
CA GLN A 180 9.47 -27.84 -23.42
C GLN A 180 10.38 -27.59 -22.22
N LEU A 181 10.75 -26.32 -21.96
CA LEU A 181 11.53 -25.94 -20.78
C LEU A 181 10.80 -26.28 -19.48
N LEU A 182 9.51 -25.96 -19.40
CA LEU A 182 8.67 -26.27 -18.23
C LEU A 182 8.56 -27.79 -18.00
N SER A 183 8.50 -28.57 -19.08
CA SER A 183 8.53 -30.03 -18.99
C SER A 183 9.85 -30.56 -18.41
N LEU A 184 10.98 -30.00 -18.85
CA LEU A 184 12.28 -30.34 -18.27
C LEU A 184 12.36 -29.94 -16.79
N GLU A 185 11.91 -28.74 -16.45
CA GLU A 185 11.90 -28.26 -15.07
C GLU A 185 11.07 -29.16 -14.16
N GLN A 186 9.87 -29.57 -14.58
CA GLN A 186 9.04 -30.52 -13.82
C GLN A 186 9.74 -31.88 -13.64
N ARG A 187 10.44 -32.37 -14.67
CA ARG A 187 11.19 -33.63 -14.59
C ARG A 187 12.35 -33.52 -13.61
N VAL A 188 13.11 -32.42 -13.66
CA VAL A 188 14.21 -32.16 -12.72
C VAL A 188 13.68 -32.09 -11.30
N ARG A 189 12.59 -31.35 -11.04
CA ARG A 189 11.96 -31.27 -9.72
C ARG A 189 11.53 -32.64 -9.18
N ARG A 190 11.02 -33.54 -10.03
CA ARG A 190 10.70 -34.92 -9.61
C ARG A 190 11.94 -35.71 -9.22
N ILE A 191 13.03 -35.55 -9.98
CA ILE A 191 14.31 -36.19 -9.65
C ILE A 191 14.83 -35.65 -8.32
N GLU A 192 14.83 -34.33 -8.14
CA GLU A 192 15.22 -33.67 -6.89
C GLU A 192 14.35 -34.10 -5.71
N SER A 193 13.04 -34.30 -5.88
CA SER A 193 12.18 -34.80 -4.81
C SER A 193 12.50 -36.24 -4.40
N LEU A 194 13.01 -37.06 -5.32
CA LEU A 194 13.35 -38.46 -5.06
C LEU A 194 14.76 -38.61 -4.49
N VAL A 195 15.70 -37.83 -5.01
CA VAL A 195 17.14 -37.97 -4.73
C VAL A 195 17.61 -36.95 -3.68
N GLY A 196 16.85 -35.89 -3.44
CA GLY A 196 17.23 -34.76 -2.61
C GLY A 196 17.93 -33.66 -3.41
N SER A 197 18.13 -32.50 -2.78
CA SER A 197 18.92 -31.41 -3.36
C SER A 197 20.40 -31.78 -3.39
N PHE A 198 21.09 -31.41 -4.47
CA PHE A 198 22.54 -31.60 -4.57
C PHE A 198 23.27 -30.77 -3.50
N ASP A 199 24.13 -31.44 -2.73
CA ASP A 199 24.97 -30.84 -1.68
C ASP A 199 26.41 -31.33 -1.89
N PRO A 200 27.36 -30.43 -2.26
CA PRO A 200 28.72 -30.82 -2.57
C PRO A 200 29.52 -31.31 -1.36
N SER A 201 29.02 -31.09 -0.14
CA SER A 201 29.63 -31.60 1.10
C SER A 201 29.24 -33.05 1.42
N ARG A 202 28.22 -33.60 0.73
CA ARG A 202 27.75 -34.96 0.95
C ARG A 202 28.45 -35.95 0.03
N GLN A 203 28.74 -37.13 0.57
CA GLN A 203 29.25 -38.26 -0.20
C GLN A 203 28.25 -38.63 -1.31
N SER A 204 28.79 -39.12 -2.44
CA SER A 204 27.95 -39.57 -3.56
C SER A 204 26.99 -40.67 -3.11
N ILE A 205 25.77 -40.63 -3.63
CA ILE A 205 24.75 -41.67 -3.37
C ILE A 205 25.24 -43.02 -3.88
N ALA A 206 26.01 -43.07 -4.98
CA ALA A 206 26.57 -44.30 -5.50
C ALA A 206 27.48 -44.98 -4.47
N ASP A 207 28.44 -44.24 -3.92
CA ASP A 207 29.38 -44.74 -2.92
C ASP A 207 28.65 -45.19 -1.65
N SER A 208 27.63 -44.43 -1.22
CA SER A 208 26.82 -44.79 -0.04
C SER A 208 26.05 -46.10 -0.26
N VAL A 209 25.52 -46.32 -1.46
CA VAL A 209 24.83 -47.58 -1.82
C VAL A 209 25.81 -48.74 -1.90
N GLU A 210 27.00 -48.52 -2.45
CA GLU A 210 28.07 -49.52 -2.50
C GLU A 210 28.51 -49.91 -1.09
N ASP A 211 28.75 -48.96 -0.20
CA ASP A 211 29.09 -49.22 1.20
C ASP A 211 28.01 -50.08 1.88
N ILE A 212 26.73 -49.72 1.74
CA ILE A 212 25.62 -50.52 2.29
C ILE A 212 25.62 -51.94 1.72
N SER A 213 25.88 -52.10 0.42
CA SER A 213 25.94 -53.41 -0.22
C SER A 213 27.11 -54.25 0.29
N MET A 214 28.27 -53.64 0.53
CA MET A 214 29.43 -54.30 1.12
C MET A 214 29.15 -54.72 2.56
N TRP A 215 28.51 -53.87 3.36
CA TRP A 215 28.08 -54.21 4.72
C TRP A 215 27.11 -55.39 4.75
N GLN A 216 26.14 -55.43 3.82
CA GLN A 216 25.21 -56.55 3.70
C GLN A 216 25.92 -57.86 3.30
N ALA A 217 26.88 -57.80 2.37
CA ALA A 217 27.65 -58.96 1.96
C ALA A 217 28.50 -59.52 3.11
N ALA A 218 29.16 -58.66 3.88
CA ALA A 218 29.97 -59.06 5.03
C ALA A 218 29.13 -59.68 6.16
N TYR A 219 27.91 -59.20 6.37
CA TYR A 219 26.99 -59.73 7.38
C TYR A 219 26.43 -61.12 7.01
N LEU A 220 26.28 -61.41 5.72
CA LEU A 220 25.78 -62.71 5.24
C LEU A 220 26.86 -63.81 5.23
N ASP A 221 28.13 -63.45 5.35
CA ASP A 221 29.28 -64.37 5.36
C ASP A 221 29.79 -64.68 6.79
N SER A 222 29.10 -64.18 7.83
CA SER A 222 29.34 -64.47 9.27
C SER A 222 28.27 -65.36 9.86
#